data_AF-A0A316YVH5-F1
#
_entry.id   AF-A0A316YVH5-F1
#
_cell.length_a   1.000
_cell.length_b   1.000
_cell.length_c   1.000
_cell.angle_alpha   90.00
_cell.angle_beta   90.00
_cell.angle_gamma   90.00
#
_symmetry.space_group_name_H-M   'P 1'
#
loop_
_entity.id
_entity.type
_entity.pdbx_description
1 polymer ?
#
loop_
_entity_poly.entity_id
_entity_poly.type
_entity_poly.pdbx_seq_one_letter_code
_entity_poly.pdbx_strand_id
1 'polypeptide(L)'
;MEEALRSRGLGPGQDPRDIGPAYLVNFGTPQPAFRLGEFTSAAEYLDIDYCFVPLHINAPAAASSMPDEAAQAAAEPASQLGMNPSRPFMLVHLPSDDAAQRLADRATSIRSIWAHWVTAPSLAQACEALQHDPGVRSRWTPYRPDHISWRATVWAHFRTLFPAEQLERIEAFASTLDFLGPIRMKAPDMEWGYFEEWTRPVHVAATAEELASSATYVVENGWSGRDDNDDGDDVAAPRQRLLAVHVARKVTDGRARHLIAAMDVKQRAYIGNTTMEAHMSLVQAVMALAGPGKIVYDPFAGTGSLLYAAAKMGAYVVASDIDARMMKGKVNAKDGSTGIMRSARQYGVQHLVLDCLACDMTQHPWRFGGLFDAIVADPPYGIRAGAKRLGRRDESKQRTEAFLMPDGTYSHQRPDYVPPSKPYPLDDLIADLLRLSATLLKPRGRLVFWVPTMTEGSSGEDTYQQQPVQLPPSQDFRLVSHAMQDFGTWGRRLITLEKLDAEQRAARQQGDETAAIGSFEAPSGHMAAAASKQAEPPPQKEPLKEGKVRADADPNEFRNKYFGRKQQTSHA
;
A
#
# COMPACT_ATOMS: atom_id res chain seq x y z
N MET A 1 -5.05 1.17 17.69
CA MET A 1 -5.17 1.56 16.26
C MET A 1 -6.17 0.67 15.53
N GLU A 2 -6.11 -0.66 15.66
CA GLU A 2 -7.05 -1.57 14.95
C GLU A 2 -8.52 -1.33 15.30
N GLU A 3 -8.84 -1.07 16.57
CA GLU A 3 -10.22 -0.75 16.98
C GLU A 3 -10.71 0.60 16.41
N ALA A 4 -9.83 1.60 16.31
CA ALA A 4 -10.15 2.89 15.71
C ALA A 4 -10.34 2.84 14.18
N LEU A 5 -9.76 1.84 13.51
CA LEU A 5 -9.92 1.61 12.07
C LEU A 5 -11.12 0.70 11.76
N ARG A 6 -11.74 0.09 12.78
CA ARG A 6 -12.83 -0.88 12.62
C ARG A 6 -14.09 -0.26 12.04
N SER A 7 -14.41 0.99 12.38
CA SER A 7 -15.63 1.64 11.91
C SER A 7 -15.52 3.15 11.78
N ARG A 8 -16.37 3.71 10.92
CA ARG A 8 -16.64 5.14 10.76
C ARG A 8 -18.15 5.36 10.78
N GLY A 9 -18.60 6.43 11.45
CA GLY A 9 -20.01 6.82 11.53
C GLY A 9 -20.84 6.03 12.55
N LEU A 10 -20.25 5.01 13.17
CA LEU A 10 -20.89 4.18 14.17
C LEU A 10 -20.49 4.63 15.58
N GLY A 11 -21.47 4.99 16.39
CA GLY A 11 -21.30 5.32 17.80
C GLY A 11 -21.05 4.08 18.67
N PRO A 12 -20.53 4.27 19.91
CA PRO A 12 -20.28 3.15 20.82
C PRO A 12 -21.56 2.32 21.08
N GLY A 13 -21.48 1.01 20.88
CA GLY A 13 -22.57 0.07 21.16
C GLY A 13 -23.68 0.00 20.12
N GLN A 14 -23.60 0.74 19.00
CA GLN A 14 -24.53 0.60 17.88
C GLN A 14 -24.29 -0.72 17.12
N ASP A 15 -25.31 -1.18 16.40
CA ASP A 15 -25.22 -2.43 15.64
C ASP A 15 -24.53 -2.16 14.29
N PRO A 16 -23.51 -2.95 13.87
CA PRO A 16 -22.90 -2.81 12.55
C PRO A 16 -23.90 -2.79 11.38
N ARG A 17 -25.05 -3.45 11.55
CA ARG A 17 -26.14 -3.50 10.56
C ARG A 17 -26.84 -2.15 10.37
N ASP A 18 -26.71 -1.22 11.33
CA ASP A 18 -27.27 0.12 11.24
C ASP A 18 -26.60 0.95 10.13
N ILE A 19 -25.38 0.60 9.71
CA ILE A 19 -24.73 1.22 8.54
C ILE A 19 -25.40 0.80 7.24
N GLY A 20 -25.75 -0.49 7.11
CA GLY A 20 -26.30 -1.03 5.87
C GLY A 20 -25.97 -2.51 5.65
N PRO A 21 -26.17 -3.03 4.43
CA PRO A 21 -25.91 -4.43 4.11
C PRO A 21 -24.42 -4.80 4.20
N ALA A 22 -24.16 -6.11 4.34
CA ALA A 22 -22.80 -6.64 4.39
C ALA A 22 -22.22 -6.85 2.98
N TYR A 23 -20.94 -6.54 2.84
CA TYR A 23 -20.16 -6.69 1.61
C TYR A 23 -18.87 -7.45 1.89
N LEU A 24 -18.56 -8.41 1.01
CA LEU A 24 -17.27 -9.09 0.97
C LEU A 24 -16.31 -8.28 0.09
N VAL A 25 -15.32 -7.66 0.72
CA VAL A 25 -14.24 -6.96 0.02
C VAL A 25 -13.12 -7.95 -0.26
N ASN A 26 -12.84 -8.14 -1.55
CA ASN A 26 -11.68 -8.89 -2.01
C ASN A 26 -10.53 -7.92 -2.26
N PHE A 27 -9.49 -8.00 -1.43
CA PHE A 27 -8.30 -7.20 -1.57
C PHE A 27 -7.28 -7.86 -2.51
N GLY A 28 -6.55 -7.04 -3.25
CA GLY A 28 -5.40 -7.47 -4.04
C GLY A 28 -4.31 -8.06 -3.16
N THR A 29 -3.68 -9.13 -3.63
CA THR A 29 -2.60 -9.87 -2.94
C THR A 29 -1.35 -9.05 -2.60
N PRO A 30 -0.89 -8.07 -3.41
CA PRO A 30 0.33 -7.33 -3.09
C PRO A 30 0.18 -6.47 -1.84
N GLN A 31 1.17 -6.52 -0.94
CA GLN A 31 1.35 -5.56 0.17
C GLN A 31 0.15 -5.45 1.13
N PRO A 32 -0.23 -6.52 1.85
CA PRO A 32 -1.39 -6.54 2.75
C PRO A 32 -1.40 -5.46 3.83
N ALA A 33 -0.21 -5.03 4.28
CA ALA A 33 -0.06 -4.03 5.33
C ALA A 33 -0.72 -2.68 5.02
N PHE A 34 -0.97 -2.36 3.75
CA PHE A 34 -1.50 -1.05 3.33
C PHE A 34 -3.02 -1.03 3.16
N ARG A 35 -3.67 -2.21 3.09
CA ARG A 35 -5.08 -2.35 2.73
C ARG A 35 -6.01 -1.53 3.63
N LEU A 36 -5.86 -1.67 4.94
CA LEU A 36 -6.73 -0.99 5.90
C LEU A 36 -6.48 0.53 5.90
N GLY A 37 -5.24 0.97 6.04
CA GLY A 37 -4.93 2.41 6.05
C GLY A 37 -5.37 3.13 4.76
N GLU A 38 -5.28 2.45 3.62
CA GLU A 38 -5.80 2.97 2.36
C GLU A 38 -7.34 2.95 2.33
N PHE A 39 -7.98 1.83 2.70
CA PHE A 39 -9.44 1.71 2.73
C PHE A 39 -10.08 2.80 3.59
N THR A 40 -9.59 2.98 4.82
CA THR A 40 -10.15 3.97 5.74
C THR A 40 -9.95 5.40 5.23
N SER A 41 -8.81 5.68 4.58
CA SER A 41 -8.56 6.97 3.92
C SER A 41 -9.47 7.20 2.72
N ALA A 42 -9.75 6.17 1.92
CA ALA A 42 -10.69 6.25 0.81
C ALA A 42 -12.13 6.50 1.31
N ALA A 43 -12.55 5.78 2.36
CA ALA A 43 -13.84 5.97 3.01
C ALA A 43 -13.98 7.39 3.58
N GLU A 44 -12.95 7.89 4.24
CA GLU A 44 -12.93 9.26 4.75
C GLU A 44 -13.01 10.32 3.66
N TYR A 45 -12.27 10.14 2.57
CA TYR A 45 -12.32 11.06 1.43
C TYR A 45 -13.73 11.15 0.83
N LEU A 46 -14.42 10.02 0.77
CA LEU A 46 -15.74 9.88 0.15
C LEU A 46 -16.90 10.17 1.12
N ASP A 47 -16.59 10.35 2.40
CA ASP A 47 -17.54 10.42 3.51
C ASP A 47 -18.49 9.22 3.55
N ILE A 48 -17.90 8.02 3.52
CA ILE A 48 -18.63 6.75 3.56
C ILE A 48 -18.42 6.09 4.91
N ASP A 49 -19.52 5.88 5.63
CA ASP A 49 -19.54 5.10 6.85
C ASP A 49 -19.28 3.62 6.56
N TYR A 50 -18.63 2.95 7.50
CA TYR A 50 -18.33 1.53 7.35
C TYR A 50 -18.13 0.88 8.72
N CYS A 51 -18.34 -0.43 8.78
CA CYS A 51 -17.96 -1.22 9.95
C CYS A 51 -17.47 -2.59 9.50
N PHE A 52 -16.19 -2.87 9.75
CA PHE A 52 -15.64 -4.20 9.56
C PHE A 52 -16.13 -5.13 10.67
N VAL A 53 -16.57 -6.31 10.25
CA VAL A 53 -17.06 -7.36 11.14
C VAL A 53 -16.24 -8.64 10.95
N PRO A 54 -16.03 -9.44 12.01
CA PRO A 54 -15.39 -10.73 11.89
C PRO A 54 -16.11 -11.61 10.88
N LEU A 55 -15.34 -12.44 10.16
CA LEU A 55 -15.92 -13.53 9.40
C LEU A 55 -16.32 -14.61 10.40
N HIS A 56 -17.62 -14.69 10.71
CA HIS A 56 -18.15 -15.75 11.56
C HIS A 56 -18.12 -17.07 10.80
N ILE A 57 -17.39 -18.03 11.35
CA ILE A 57 -17.39 -19.42 10.89
C ILE A 57 -17.82 -20.23 12.10
N ASN A 58 -18.92 -20.98 11.99
CA ASN A 58 -19.26 -21.92 13.05
C ASN A 58 -18.28 -23.09 12.92
N ALA A 59 -17.44 -23.29 13.93
CA ALA A 59 -16.56 -24.45 14.00
C ALA A 59 -17.40 -25.75 13.93
N PRO A 60 -16.95 -26.79 13.22
CA PRO A 60 -17.67 -28.05 13.18
C PRO A 60 -17.80 -28.63 14.59
N ALA A 61 -18.98 -29.16 14.92
CA ALA A 61 -19.34 -29.72 16.23
C ALA A 61 -18.48 -30.94 16.68
N ALA A 62 -17.53 -31.39 15.87
CA ALA A 62 -16.65 -32.52 16.16
C ALA A 62 -15.46 -32.18 17.10
N ALA A 63 -15.26 -30.91 17.47
CA ALA A 63 -14.15 -30.49 18.34
C ALA A 63 -14.36 -30.77 19.84
N SER A 64 -15.55 -31.18 20.27
CA SER A 64 -15.89 -31.42 21.69
C SER A 64 -15.46 -32.78 22.24
N SER A 65 -14.65 -33.56 21.51
CA SER A 65 -14.23 -34.91 21.92
C SER A 65 -12.72 -35.17 21.85
N MET A 66 -11.87 -34.14 21.85
CA MET A 66 -10.40 -34.28 21.82
C MET A 66 -9.75 -33.81 23.13
N PRO A 67 -8.61 -34.40 23.55
CA PRO A 67 -7.92 -34.02 24.80
C PRO A 67 -7.44 -32.56 24.81
N ASP A 68 -7.53 -31.92 25.98
CA ASP A 68 -7.49 -30.46 26.20
C ASP A 68 -6.25 -29.71 25.65
N GLU A 69 -5.06 -30.33 25.58
CA GLU A 69 -3.83 -29.62 25.19
C GLU A 69 -3.68 -29.39 23.67
N ALA A 70 -4.18 -30.31 22.83
CA ALA A 70 -4.16 -30.15 21.36
C ALA A 70 -5.31 -29.25 20.88
N ALA A 71 -6.43 -29.22 21.61
CA ALA A 71 -7.55 -28.32 21.35
C ALA A 71 -7.17 -26.85 21.58
N GLN A 72 -6.27 -26.57 22.53
CA GLN A 72 -5.78 -25.22 22.81
C GLN A 72 -4.74 -24.70 21.81
N ALA A 73 -3.91 -25.56 21.20
CA ALA A 73 -2.95 -25.16 20.18
C ALA A 73 -3.56 -25.02 18.77
N ALA A 74 -4.62 -25.78 18.46
CA ALA A 74 -5.36 -25.69 17.19
C ALA A 74 -6.47 -24.61 17.19
N ALA A 75 -6.80 -24.07 18.36
CA ALA A 75 -7.74 -22.98 18.52
C ALA A 75 -7.04 -21.62 18.47
N GLU A 76 -6.65 -21.15 17.28
CA GLU A 76 -7.09 -19.78 17.00
C GLU A 76 -8.62 -19.85 17.10
N PRO A 77 -9.28 -19.03 17.93
CA PRO A 77 -10.68 -19.25 18.26
C PRO A 77 -11.51 -19.35 16.98
N ALA A 78 -11.86 -20.58 16.62
CA ALA A 78 -12.57 -20.92 15.40
C ALA A 78 -14.01 -20.36 15.39
N SER A 79 -14.38 -19.58 16.41
CA SER A 79 -15.67 -18.91 16.57
C SER A 79 -15.72 -17.51 15.94
N GLN A 80 -14.58 -16.89 15.60
CA GLN A 80 -14.51 -15.59 14.93
C GLN A 80 -13.19 -15.49 14.17
N LEU A 81 -13.19 -15.52 12.84
CA LEU A 81 -12.00 -15.00 12.15
C LEU A 81 -12.03 -13.48 12.24
N GLY A 82 -11.21 -12.96 13.16
CA GLY A 82 -11.04 -11.53 13.39
C GLY A 82 -10.62 -10.77 12.13
N MET A 83 -10.57 -9.45 12.24
CA MET A 83 -10.06 -8.57 11.19
C MET A 83 -8.56 -8.81 10.96
N ASN A 84 -8.23 -9.77 10.10
CA ASN A 84 -6.85 -10.04 9.73
C ASN A 84 -6.55 -9.37 8.36
N PRO A 85 -5.82 -8.24 8.32
CA PRO A 85 -5.53 -7.53 7.08
C PRO A 85 -4.68 -8.32 6.09
N SER A 86 -4.04 -9.41 6.52
CA SER A 86 -3.30 -10.30 5.64
C SER A 86 -4.18 -11.20 4.77
N ARG A 87 -5.45 -11.41 5.18
CA ARG A 87 -6.41 -12.24 4.43
C ARG A 87 -6.89 -11.53 3.17
N PRO A 88 -7.20 -12.28 2.09
CA PRO A 88 -7.73 -11.71 0.85
C PRO A 88 -9.14 -11.12 1.01
N PHE A 89 -9.93 -11.66 1.93
CA PHE A 89 -11.33 -11.30 2.10
C PHE A 89 -11.58 -10.68 3.47
N MET A 90 -12.37 -9.61 3.47
CA MET A 90 -12.90 -9.01 4.70
C MET A 90 -14.39 -8.70 4.52
N LEU A 91 -15.15 -8.82 5.60
CA LEU A 91 -16.57 -8.48 5.63
C LEU A 91 -16.75 -7.08 6.21
N VAL A 92 -17.50 -6.24 5.52
CA VAL A 92 -17.74 -4.84 5.90
C VAL A 92 -19.20 -4.46 5.65
N HIS A 93 -19.80 -3.76 6.60
CA HIS A 93 -21.08 -3.09 6.37
C HIS A 93 -20.83 -1.77 5.68
N LEU A 94 -21.58 -1.50 4.59
CA LEU A 94 -21.54 -0.24 3.85
C LEU A 94 -22.97 0.24 3.60
N PRO A 95 -23.19 1.55 3.37
CA PRO A 95 -24.53 2.11 3.20
C PRO A 95 -25.29 1.58 1.98
N SER A 96 -24.58 1.31 0.88
CA SER A 96 -25.20 0.91 -0.39
C SER A 96 -24.19 0.36 -1.40
N ASP A 97 -24.71 -0.17 -2.51
CA ASP A 97 -23.91 -0.58 -3.67
C ASP A 97 -23.16 0.59 -4.30
N ASP A 98 -23.74 1.79 -4.29
CA ASP A 98 -23.09 3.01 -4.78
C ASP A 98 -21.86 3.36 -3.91
N ALA A 99 -21.99 3.27 -2.58
CA ALA A 99 -20.88 3.47 -1.67
C ALA A 99 -19.75 2.44 -1.92
N ALA A 100 -20.11 1.16 -2.10
CA ALA A 100 -19.16 0.12 -2.47
C ALA A 100 -18.47 0.40 -3.82
N GLN A 101 -19.22 0.82 -4.85
CA GLN A 101 -18.66 1.21 -6.15
C GLN A 101 -17.64 2.34 -6.02
N ARG A 102 -18.02 3.42 -5.32
CA ARG A 102 -17.15 4.58 -5.11
C ARG A 102 -15.88 4.22 -4.33
N LEU A 103 -15.98 3.34 -3.32
CA LEU A 103 -14.81 2.84 -2.58
C LEU A 103 -13.85 2.06 -3.49
N ALA A 104 -14.37 1.12 -4.29
CA ALA A 104 -13.55 0.31 -5.21
C ALA A 104 -12.92 1.14 -6.34
N ASP A 105 -13.58 2.21 -6.75
CA ASP A 105 -13.05 3.16 -7.73
C ASP A 105 -11.90 4.00 -7.17
N ARG A 106 -11.90 4.23 -5.85
CA ARG A 106 -10.95 5.11 -5.16
C ARG A 106 -9.73 4.38 -4.60
N ALA A 107 -9.94 3.23 -3.95
CA ALA A 107 -8.89 2.46 -3.29
C ALA A 107 -8.16 1.54 -4.29
N THR A 108 -6.83 1.50 -4.23
CA THR A 108 -6.02 0.68 -5.14
C THR A 108 -5.77 -0.73 -4.64
N SER A 109 -5.95 -0.98 -3.35
CA SER A 109 -5.87 -2.32 -2.77
C SER A 109 -7.14 -3.16 -2.98
N ILE A 110 -8.28 -2.56 -3.34
CA ILE A 110 -9.52 -3.31 -3.58
C ILE A 110 -9.48 -3.93 -4.98
N ARG A 111 -9.60 -5.27 -5.04
CA ARG A 111 -9.72 -6.02 -6.30
C ARG A 111 -11.16 -6.08 -6.77
N SER A 112 -12.10 -6.34 -5.87
CA SER A 112 -13.53 -6.34 -6.15
C SER A 112 -14.34 -6.29 -4.85
N ILE A 113 -15.59 -5.85 -4.95
CA ILE A 113 -16.55 -5.86 -3.84
C ILE A 113 -17.79 -6.63 -4.26
N TRP A 114 -18.27 -7.47 -3.35
CA TRP A 114 -19.40 -8.36 -3.55
C TRP A 114 -20.42 -8.16 -2.44
N ALA A 115 -21.70 -7.98 -2.76
CA ALA A 115 -22.78 -7.97 -1.79
C ALA A 115 -22.93 -9.38 -1.19
N HIS A 116 -22.64 -9.49 0.11
CA HIS A 116 -22.46 -10.77 0.79
C HIS A 116 -23.78 -11.50 1.01
N TRP A 117 -23.86 -12.76 0.58
CA TRP A 117 -25.00 -13.63 0.91
C TRP A 117 -24.69 -14.46 2.14
N VAL A 118 -23.62 -15.27 2.08
CA VAL A 118 -23.23 -16.17 3.17
C VAL A 118 -21.72 -16.43 3.18
N THR A 119 -21.18 -16.65 4.38
CA THR A 119 -19.86 -17.24 4.63
C THR A 119 -20.07 -18.50 5.45
N ALA A 120 -19.42 -19.60 5.08
CA ALA A 120 -19.55 -20.90 5.73
C ALA A 120 -18.20 -21.64 5.75
N PRO A 121 -18.00 -22.68 6.58
CA PRO A 121 -16.77 -23.47 6.57
C PRO A 121 -16.69 -24.43 5.37
N SER A 122 -17.79 -24.73 4.69
CA SER A 122 -17.81 -25.67 3.56
C SER A 122 -18.91 -25.34 2.55
N LEU A 123 -18.76 -25.88 1.33
CA LEU A 123 -19.76 -25.80 0.26
C LEU A 123 -21.14 -26.29 0.71
N ALA A 124 -21.20 -27.45 1.38
CA ALA A 124 -22.45 -28.04 1.84
C ALA A 124 -23.20 -27.10 2.81
N GLN A 125 -22.50 -26.52 3.77
CA GLN A 125 -23.10 -25.59 4.73
C GLN A 125 -23.50 -24.25 4.09
N ALA A 126 -22.75 -23.79 3.08
CA ALA A 126 -23.17 -22.63 2.29
C ALA A 126 -24.49 -22.90 1.55
N CYS A 127 -24.63 -24.08 0.92
CA CYS A 127 -25.86 -24.48 0.26
C CYS A 127 -27.02 -24.60 1.25
N GLU A 128 -26.80 -25.23 2.40
CA GLU A 128 -27.81 -25.36 3.46
C GLU A 128 -28.34 -23.99 3.91
N ALA A 129 -27.44 -23.05 4.20
CA ALA A 129 -27.80 -21.69 4.60
C ALA A 129 -28.55 -20.93 3.50
N LEU A 130 -28.12 -21.04 2.22
CA LEU A 130 -28.80 -20.39 1.10
C LEU A 130 -30.25 -20.88 0.91
N GLN A 131 -30.53 -22.14 1.22
CA GLN A 131 -31.86 -22.74 1.10
C GLN A 131 -32.76 -22.44 2.31
N HIS A 132 -32.23 -22.60 3.52
CA HIS A 132 -33.03 -22.69 4.74
C HIS A 132 -33.00 -21.45 5.64
N ASP A 133 -31.99 -20.58 5.54
CA ASP A 133 -31.94 -19.33 6.30
C ASP A 133 -32.78 -18.25 5.59
N PRO A 134 -33.90 -17.78 6.16
CA PRO A 134 -34.77 -16.78 5.51
C PRO A 134 -34.06 -15.45 5.27
N GLY A 135 -33.14 -15.06 6.16
CA GLY A 135 -32.35 -13.84 6.05
C GLY A 135 -31.36 -13.90 4.90
N VAL A 136 -30.73 -15.05 4.68
CA VAL A 136 -29.85 -15.27 3.50
C VAL A 136 -30.68 -15.38 2.22
N ARG A 137 -31.79 -16.12 2.26
CA ARG A 137 -32.66 -16.36 1.10
C ARG A 137 -33.24 -15.08 0.51
N SER A 138 -33.61 -14.13 1.36
CA SER A 138 -34.11 -12.81 0.94
C SER A 138 -33.09 -12.01 0.10
N ARG A 139 -31.78 -12.28 0.23
CA ARG A 139 -30.71 -11.54 -0.46
C ARG A 139 -30.53 -11.96 -1.92
N TRP A 140 -30.85 -13.21 -2.26
CA TRP A 140 -30.66 -13.75 -3.61
C TRP A 140 -31.98 -13.97 -4.37
N THR A 141 -33.11 -14.15 -3.67
CA THR A 141 -34.43 -14.37 -4.29
C THR A 141 -34.84 -13.31 -5.33
N PRO A 142 -34.50 -12.00 -5.18
CA PRO A 142 -34.82 -11.00 -6.21
C PRO A 142 -34.23 -11.30 -7.60
N TYR A 143 -33.20 -12.14 -7.69
CA TYR A 143 -32.53 -12.51 -8.94
C TYR A 143 -33.03 -13.82 -9.55
N ARG A 144 -34.05 -14.44 -8.95
CA ARG A 144 -34.69 -15.69 -9.41
C ARG A 144 -35.44 -15.58 -10.75
N PRO A 145 -36.17 -14.48 -11.06
CA PRO A 145 -37.00 -14.38 -12.26
C PRO A 145 -36.29 -14.72 -13.58
N ASP A 146 -37.05 -15.25 -14.54
CA ASP A 146 -36.58 -15.75 -15.85
C ASP A 146 -36.04 -14.67 -16.81
N HIS A 147 -36.40 -13.41 -16.60
CA HIS A 147 -35.89 -12.29 -17.38
C HIS A 147 -34.50 -11.80 -16.94
N ILE A 148 -33.99 -12.25 -15.79
CA ILE A 148 -32.69 -11.82 -15.26
C ILE A 148 -31.60 -12.75 -15.78
N SER A 149 -30.75 -12.24 -16.67
CA SER A 149 -29.59 -13.00 -17.16
C SER A 149 -28.47 -13.05 -16.12
N TRP A 150 -27.78 -14.18 -16.02
CA TRP A 150 -26.78 -14.37 -14.97
C TRP A 150 -25.51 -15.09 -15.42
N ARG A 151 -24.44 -14.95 -14.62
CA ARG A 151 -23.24 -15.79 -14.71
C ARG A 151 -22.72 -16.15 -13.32
N ALA A 152 -22.05 -17.29 -13.22
CA ALA A 152 -21.35 -17.71 -12.01
C ALA A 152 -19.84 -17.46 -12.14
N THR A 153 -19.19 -17.11 -11.04
CA THR A 153 -17.72 -17.03 -10.94
C THR A 153 -17.25 -17.89 -9.77
N VAL A 154 -16.39 -18.87 -10.06
CA VAL A 154 -15.81 -19.77 -9.05
C VAL A 154 -14.32 -19.52 -8.97
N TRP A 155 -13.80 -19.32 -7.76
CA TRP A 155 -12.36 -19.12 -7.57
C TRP A 155 -11.89 -19.57 -6.19
N ALA A 156 -10.64 -20.02 -6.08
CA ALA A 156 -10.00 -20.33 -4.81
C ALA A 156 -8.75 -19.46 -4.58
N HIS A 157 -8.59 -18.99 -3.35
CA HIS A 157 -7.37 -18.34 -2.89
C HIS A 157 -6.37 -19.37 -2.39
N PHE A 158 -5.09 -19.22 -2.76
CA PHE A 158 -3.98 -20.15 -2.49
C PHE A 158 -4.10 -21.56 -3.06
N ARG A 159 -5.20 -21.91 -3.74
CA ARG A 159 -5.37 -23.16 -4.48
C ARG A 159 -5.78 -22.86 -5.92
N THR A 160 -5.37 -23.69 -6.87
CA THR A 160 -5.89 -23.66 -8.24
C THR A 160 -7.06 -24.62 -8.35
N LEU A 161 -8.22 -24.14 -8.81
CA LEU A 161 -9.37 -24.99 -9.16
C LEU A 161 -9.34 -25.29 -10.65
N PHE A 162 -9.34 -26.57 -11.02
CA PHE A 162 -9.44 -26.98 -12.41
C PHE A 162 -10.88 -26.82 -12.95
N PRO A 163 -11.07 -26.73 -14.27
CA PRO A 163 -12.40 -26.50 -14.87
C PRO A 163 -13.48 -27.50 -14.42
N ALA A 164 -13.11 -28.78 -14.25
CA ALA A 164 -14.04 -29.80 -13.77
C ALA A 164 -14.52 -29.51 -12.34
N GLU A 165 -13.61 -29.14 -11.43
CA GLU A 165 -13.97 -28.76 -10.07
C GLU A 165 -14.81 -27.48 -10.06
N GLN A 166 -14.47 -26.50 -10.90
CA GLN A 166 -15.26 -25.27 -11.01
C GLN A 166 -16.71 -25.58 -11.43
N LEU A 167 -16.90 -26.47 -12.41
CA LEU A 167 -18.21 -26.90 -12.85
C LEU A 167 -18.97 -27.64 -11.73
N GLU A 168 -18.31 -28.57 -11.04
CA GLU A 168 -18.89 -29.30 -9.90
C GLU A 168 -19.40 -28.33 -8.82
N ARG A 169 -18.64 -27.28 -8.50
CA ARG A 169 -19.08 -26.25 -7.54
C ARG A 169 -20.32 -25.54 -8.05
N ILE A 170 -20.37 -25.15 -9.33
CA ILE A 170 -21.54 -24.49 -9.93
C ILE A 170 -22.77 -25.41 -9.89
N GLU A 171 -22.60 -26.68 -10.26
CA GLU A 171 -23.67 -27.68 -10.27
C GLU A 171 -24.20 -27.97 -8.86
N ALA A 172 -23.35 -27.93 -7.84
CA ALA A 172 -23.78 -28.04 -6.44
C ALA A 172 -24.75 -26.91 -6.02
N PHE A 173 -24.68 -25.74 -6.66
CA PHE A 173 -25.64 -24.66 -6.44
C PHE A 173 -26.89 -24.77 -7.31
N ALA A 174 -26.94 -25.62 -8.34
CA ALA A 174 -28.09 -25.71 -9.24
C ALA A 174 -29.38 -26.16 -8.51
N SER A 175 -29.25 -27.01 -7.49
CA SER A 175 -30.36 -27.42 -6.62
C SER A 175 -30.68 -26.44 -5.49
N THR A 176 -29.83 -25.43 -5.30
CA THR A 176 -29.89 -24.46 -4.19
C THR A 176 -30.41 -23.10 -4.65
N LEU A 177 -29.84 -22.60 -5.75
CA LEU A 177 -30.13 -21.31 -6.35
C LEU A 177 -30.98 -21.54 -7.60
N ASP A 178 -32.27 -21.29 -7.46
CA ASP A 178 -33.26 -21.56 -8.51
C ASP A 178 -33.35 -20.42 -9.54
N PHE A 179 -32.22 -19.99 -10.09
CA PHE A 179 -32.18 -18.91 -11.09
C PHE A 179 -32.78 -19.38 -12.42
N LEU A 180 -33.97 -18.88 -12.75
CA LEU A 180 -34.74 -19.31 -13.93
C LEU A 180 -34.31 -18.61 -15.23
N GLY A 181 -33.51 -17.55 -15.13
CA GLY A 181 -33.11 -16.75 -16.29
C GLY A 181 -31.92 -17.31 -17.07
N PRO A 182 -31.61 -16.73 -18.25
CA PRO A 182 -30.61 -17.27 -19.15
C PRO A 182 -29.17 -17.01 -18.68
N ILE A 183 -28.28 -17.99 -18.88
CA ILE A 183 -26.85 -17.81 -18.63
C ILE A 183 -26.24 -16.90 -19.70
N ARG A 184 -25.63 -15.79 -19.29
CA ARG A 184 -24.96 -14.83 -20.20
C ARG A 184 -23.55 -14.50 -19.73
N MET A 185 -22.55 -14.93 -20.48
CA MET A 185 -21.14 -14.76 -20.09
C MET A 185 -20.61 -13.31 -20.18
N LYS A 186 -21.19 -12.49 -21.08
CA LYS A 186 -20.79 -11.10 -21.31
C LYS A 186 -21.94 -10.16 -20.92
N ALA A 187 -21.67 -9.20 -20.03
CA ALA A 187 -22.66 -8.25 -19.51
C ALA A 187 -23.99 -8.92 -19.08
N PRO A 188 -23.95 -9.86 -18.12
CA PRO A 188 -25.18 -10.36 -17.48
C PRO A 188 -25.82 -9.27 -16.62
N ASP A 189 -27.10 -9.45 -16.29
CA ASP A 189 -27.81 -8.60 -15.33
C ASP A 189 -27.31 -8.88 -13.89
N MET A 190 -26.88 -10.10 -13.61
CA MET A 190 -26.31 -10.51 -12.32
C MET A 190 -25.06 -11.40 -12.48
N GLU A 191 -24.00 -11.11 -11.73
CA GLU A 191 -22.90 -12.05 -11.51
C GLU A 191 -22.89 -12.46 -10.04
N TRP A 192 -22.91 -13.77 -9.78
CA TRP A 192 -22.73 -14.31 -8.43
C TRP A 192 -21.42 -15.10 -8.37
N GLY A 193 -20.84 -15.16 -7.18
CA GLY A 193 -19.53 -15.74 -6.96
C GLY A 193 -19.54 -16.75 -5.82
N TYR A 194 -18.77 -17.83 -5.99
CA TYR A 194 -18.37 -18.74 -4.93
C TYR A 194 -16.84 -18.70 -4.80
N PHE A 195 -16.37 -18.38 -3.60
CA PHE A 195 -14.96 -18.21 -3.30
C PHE A 195 -14.51 -19.14 -2.20
N GLU A 196 -13.45 -19.91 -2.45
CA GLU A 196 -12.80 -20.71 -1.41
C GLU A 196 -11.55 -20.00 -0.89
N GLU A 197 -11.40 -19.93 0.42
CA GLU A 197 -10.18 -19.44 1.05
C GLU A 197 -9.42 -20.61 1.68
N TRP A 198 -8.22 -20.90 1.19
CA TRP A 198 -7.37 -21.98 1.70
C TRP A 198 -6.21 -21.42 2.51
N THR A 199 -5.58 -22.25 3.35
CA THR A 199 -4.28 -21.92 3.95
C THR A 199 -3.21 -21.81 2.87
N ARG A 200 -2.14 -21.04 3.15
CA ARG A 200 -0.97 -21.00 2.27
C ARG A 200 -0.39 -22.41 2.12
N PRO A 201 0.15 -22.78 0.94
CA PRO A 201 0.90 -24.01 0.79
C PRO A 201 2.10 -23.97 1.72
N VAL A 202 2.20 -24.94 2.64
CA VAL A 202 3.41 -25.16 3.42
C VAL A 202 4.24 -26.19 2.66
N HIS A 203 5.41 -25.79 2.15
CA HIS A 203 6.40 -26.73 1.63
C HIS A 203 7.09 -27.37 2.82
N VAL A 204 6.61 -28.54 3.23
CA VAL A 204 7.18 -29.27 4.36
C VAL A 204 8.40 -30.03 3.88
N ALA A 205 9.60 -29.53 4.18
CA ALA A 205 10.81 -30.35 4.28
C ALA A 205 10.96 -30.72 5.77
N ALA A 206 10.10 -31.60 6.28
CA ALA A 206 10.12 -32.00 7.68
C ALA A 206 10.40 -33.49 7.83
N THR A 207 11.19 -33.81 8.85
CA THR A 207 11.54 -35.16 9.29
C THR A 207 10.31 -35.86 9.88
N ALA A 208 10.35 -37.20 9.90
CA ALA A 208 9.25 -38.08 10.32
C ALA A 208 8.68 -37.79 11.73
N GLU A 209 9.42 -37.09 12.60
CA GLU A 209 8.99 -36.72 13.95
C GLU A 209 8.00 -35.53 13.98
N GLU A 210 8.08 -34.58 13.04
CA GLU A 210 7.10 -33.48 12.92
C GLU A 210 5.78 -33.95 12.26
N LEU A 211 5.84 -35.04 11.48
CA LEU A 211 4.64 -35.70 10.95
C LEU A 211 3.86 -36.45 12.02
N ALA A 212 4.52 -36.94 13.08
CA ALA A 212 3.87 -37.64 14.18
C ALA A 212 3.12 -36.69 15.14
N SER A 213 3.55 -35.43 15.24
CA SER A 213 2.90 -34.41 16.08
C SER A 213 1.82 -33.59 15.37
N SER A 214 1.79 -33.55 14.03
CA SER A 214 0.78 -32.84 13.22
C SER A 214 -0.35 -33.73 12.68
N ALA A 215 -0.35 -35.02 13.01
CA ALA A 215 -1.36 -35.98 12.59
C ALA A 215 -2.62 -35.89 13.46
N THR A 216 -3.42 -34.83 13.28
CA THR A 216 -4.83 -34.85 13.68
C THR A 216 -5.65 -34.04 12.69
N TYR A 217 -6.75 -34.64 12.23
CA TYR A 217 -7.71 -34.19 11.22
C TYR A 217 -7.37 -34.52 9.76
N VAL A 218 -7.60 -35.79 9.42
CA VAL A 218 -8.05 -36.20 8.10
C VAL A 218 -9.54 -35.82 7.99
N VAL A 219 -9.90 -34.99 7.02
CA VAL A 219 -11.30 -34.92 6.57
C VAL A 219 -11.44 -35.95 5.47
N GLU A 220 -12.03 -37.09 5.79
CA GLU A 220 -12.58 -38.00 4.78
C GLU A 220 -13.69 -37.26 4.04
N ASN A 221 -13.41 -36.88 2.79
CA ASN A 221 -14.42 -36.82 1.75
C ASN A 221 -13.74 -37.39 0.50
N GLY A 222 -14.12 -38.62 0.17
CA GLY A 222 -13.41 -39.45 -0.79
C GLY A 222 -13.38 -38.86 -2.20
N TRP A 223 -12.22 -38.99 -2.83
CA TRP A 223 -12.17 -39.45 -4.22
C TRP A 223 -10.87 -40.21 -4.47
N SER A 224 -11.01 -41.52 -4.65
CA SER A 224 -10.01 -42.43 -5.22
C SER A 224 -10.11 -42.34 -6.75
N GLY A 225 -9.46 -41.33 -7.33
CA GLY A 225 -9.19 -41.26 -8.76
C GLY A 225 -7.81 -41.82 -9.02
N ARG A 226 -7.75 -43.11 -9.33
CA ARG A 226 -6.55 -43.87 -9.66
C ARG A 226 -6.10 -43.50 -11.08
N ASP A 227 -4.84 -43.10 -11.23
CA ASP A 227 -4.06 -43.48 -12.41
C ASP A 227 -2.94 -44.38 -11.89
N ASP A 228 -3.16 -45.70 -12.00
CA ASP A 228 -2.08 -46.68 -11.90
C ASP A 228 -1.20 -46.47 -13.14
N ASN A 229 -0.07 -45.78 -12.99
CA ASN A 229 1.19 -45.91 -13.77
C ASN A 229 2.00 -44.59 -13.67
N ASP A 230 2.78 -44.40 -12.61
CA ASP A 230 4.08 -43.71 -12.72
C ASP A 230 4.96 -44.08 -11.51
N ASP A 231 6.02 -44.84 -11.76
CA ASP A 231 7.09 -45.08 -10.80
C ASP A 231 7.98 -43.83 -10.73
N GLY A 232 7.67 -42.89 -9.82
CA GLY A 232 8.51 -41.70 -9.63
C GLY A 232 8.15 -40.90 -8.37
N ASP A 233 9.05 -40.93 -7.38
CA ASP A 233 9.15 -40.06 -6.18
C ASP A 233 7.93 -39.14 -5.89
N ASP A 234 7.01 -39.65 -5.06
CA ASP A 234 5.88 -38.90 -4.49
C ASP A 234 6.38 -37.74 -3.61
N VAL A 235 6.59 -36.57 -4.21
CA VAL A 235 6.72 -35.31 -3.50
C VAL A 235 5.34 -34.98 -2.94
N ALA A 236 5.09 -35.36 -1.68
CA ALA A 236 3.82 -35.14 -0.98
C ALA A 236 3.26 -33.74 -1.28
N ALA A 237 2.08 -33.69 -1.91
CA ALA A 237 1.40 -32.45 -2.23
C ALA A 237 1.27 -31.56 -0.97
N PRO A 238 1.49 -30.24 -1.07
CA PRO A 238 1.47 -29.36 0.09
C PRO A 238 0.12 -29.45 0.82
N ARG A 239 0.16 -29.71 2.12
CA ARG A 239 -1.05 -29.80 2.97
C ARG A 239 -1.72 -28.43 3.04
N GLN A 240 -2.88 -28.28 2.41
CA GLN A 240 -3.71 -27.07 2.47
C GLN A 240 -5.07 -27.38 3.07
N ARG A 241 -5.57 -26.47 3.93
CA ARG A 241 -6.87 -26.59 4.59
C ARG A 241 -7.81 -25.49 4.11
N LEU A 242 -9.06 -25.85 3.83
CA LEU A 242 -10.13 -24.89 3.56
C LEU A 242 -10.45 -24.13 4.85
N LEU A 243 -10.31 -22.81 4.81
CA LEU A 243 -10.64 -21.91 5.93
C LEU A 243 -12.10 -21.49 5.88
N ALA A 244 -12.58 -21.10 4.70
CA ALA A 244 -13.92 -20.56 4.51
C ALA A 244 -14.35 -20.69 3.05
N VAL A 245 -15.66 -20.67 2.85
CA VAL A 245 -16.29 -20.42 1.56
C VAL A 245 -17.17 -19.19 1.66
N HIS A 246 -17.23 -18.40 0.59
CA HIS A 246 -18.04 -17.19 0.52
C HIS A 246 -18.92 -17.22 -0.72
N VAL A 247 -20.20 -16.91 -0.55
CA VAL A 247 -21.16 -16.74 -1.64
C VAL A 247 -21.68 -15.31 -1.61
N ALA A 248 -21.62 -14.63 -2.75
CA ALA A 248 -21.95 -13.22 -2.86
C ALA A 248 -22.31 -12.82 -4.29
N ARG A 249 -23.02 -11.70 -4.44
CA ARG A 249 -23.29 -11.07 -5.74
C ARG A 249 -22.25 -10.00 -6.04
N LYS A 250 -21.71 -9.94 -7.25
CA LYS A 250 -20.77 -8.90 -7.64
C LYS A 250 -21.44 -7.53 -7.65
N VAL A 251 -20.78 -6.55 -7.03
CA VAL A 251 -21.13 -5.14 -7.14
C VAL A 251 -20.22 -4.49 -8.17
N THR A 252 -18.90 -4.65 -7.98
CA THR A 252 -17.90 -4.04 -8.85
C THR A 252 -16.54 -4.72 -8.79
N ASP A 253 -15.76 -4.53 -9.85
CA ASP A 253 -14.30 -4.68 -9.83
C ASP A 253 -13.62 -3.37 -9.40
N GLY A 254 -12.42 -3.46 -8.83
CA GLY A 254 -11.60 -2.29 -8.51
C GLY A 254 -10.84 -1.75 -9.72
N ARG A 255 -10.56 -0.43 -9.73
CA ARG A 255 -9.87 0.24 -10.86
C ARG A 255 -8.34 0.12 -10.81
N ALA A 256 -7.81 -0.37 -9.70
CA ALA A 256 -6.38 -0.40 -9.40
C ALA A 256 -5.52 -0.98 -10.52
N ARG A 257 -5.92 -2.16 -11.05
CA ARG A 257 -5.13 -2.87 -12.07
C ARG A 257 -4.92 -2.02 -13.32
N HIS A 258 -5.97 -1.32 -13.75
CA HIS A 258 -5.92 -0.44 -14.91
C HIS A 258 -5.05 0.79 -14.63
N LEU A 259 -5.19 1.40 -13.45
CA LEU A 259 -4.40 2.58 -13.05
C LEU A 259 -2.91 2.24 -12.89
N ILE A 260 -2.59 1.15 -12.20
CA ILE A 260 -1.22 0.67 -11.99
C ILE A 260 -0.56 0.34 -13.34
N ALA A 261 -1.28 -0.34 -14.25
CA ALA A 261 -0.76 -0.63 -15.59
C ALA A 261 -0.53 0.64 -16.42
N ALA A 262 -1.47 1.61 -16.37
CA ALA A 262 -1.34 2.88 -17.07
C ALA A 262 -0.18 3.74 -16.54
N MET A 263 0.16 3.60 -15.25
CA MET A 263 1.21 4.37 -14.59
C MET A 263 2.53 3.62 -14.42
N ASP A 264 2.65 2.42 -15.01
CA ASP A 264 3.86 1.61 -14.93
C ASP A 264 5.09 2.45 -15.27
N VAL A 265 6.07 2.46 -14.36
CA VAL A 265 7.32 3.21 -14.48
C VAL A 265 8.05 2.83 -15.76
N LYS A 266 7.96 1.57 -16.19
CA LYS A 266 8.57 1.11 -17.44
C LYS A 266 7.99 1.82 -18.65
N GLN A 267 6.73 2.26 -18.61
CA GLN A 267 6.06 2.94 -19.73
C GLN A 267 6.22 4.45 -19.68
N ARG A 268 6.79 5.01 -18.61
CA ARG A 268 6.90 6.47 -18.43
C ARG A 268 7.91 7.09 -19.41
N ALA A 269 7.53 8.23 -19.98
CA ALA A 269 8.34 8.98 -20.94
C ALA A 269 9.63 9.54 -20.32
N TYR A 270 9.61 9.86 -19.02
CA TYR A 270 10.76 10.37 -18.29
C TYR A 270 10.96 9.63 -16.97
N ILE A 271 12.13 9.00 -16.80
CA ILE A 271 12.45 8.16 -15.65
C ILE A 271 13.80 8.54 -15.03
N GLY A 272 13.88 8.42 -13.71
CA GLY A 272 15.11 8.58 -12.93
C GLY A 272 15.44 7.34 -12.11
N ASN A 273 16.66 7.27 -11.56
CA ASN A 273 17.13 6.10 -10.80
C ASN A 273 16.39 5.87 -9.47
N THR A 274 15.73 6.90 -8.93
CA THR A 274 14.98 6.86 -7.67
C THR A 274 13.47 6.93 -7.88
N THR A 275 12.98 6.50 -9.05
CA THR A 275 11.55 6.57 -9.36
C THR A 275 10.74 5.60 -8.50
N MET A 276 9.77 6.13 -7.75
CA MET A 276 8.84 5.35 -6.94
C MET A 276 7.88 4.52 -7.81
N GLU A 277 7.57 3.29 -7.38
CA GLU A 277 6.62 2.37 -8.02
C GLU A 277 5.22 2.97 -8.10
N ALA A 278 4.51 2.70 -9.19
CA ALA A 278 3.17 3.22 -9.46
C ALA A 278 2.15 2.87 -8.37
N HIS A 279 2.10 1.60 -7.93
CA HIS A 279 1.14 1.16 -6.92
C HIS A 279 1.32 1.92 -5.60
N MET A 280 2.54 1.96 -5.07
CA MET A 280 2.79 2.66 -3.80
C MET A 280 2.61 4.18 -3.90
N SER A 281 2.86 4.77 -5.08
CA SER A 281 2.56 6.19 -5.32
C SER A 281 1.06 6.47 -5.26
N LEU A 282 0.24 5.58 -5.82
CA LEU A 282 -1.23 5.69 -5.78
C LEU A 282 -1.78 5.50 -4.37
N VAL A 283 -1.29 4.50 -3.64
CA VAL A 283 -1.63 4.30 -2.21
C VAL A 283 -1.34 5.57 -1.42
N GLN A 284 -0.14 6.15 -1.59
CA GLN A 284 0.24 7.40 -0.92
C GLN A 284 -0.70 8.56 -1.27
N ALA A 285 -1.15 8.66 -2.52
CA ALA A 285 -2.13 9.67 -2.95
C ALA A 285 -3.54 9.46 -2.35
N VAL A 286 -3.99 8.21 -2.18
CA VAL A 286 -5.24 7.90 -1.46
C VAL A 286 -5.11 8.28 0.02
N MET A 287 -4.00 7.88 0.66
CA MET A 287 -3.74 8.18 2.07
C MET A 287 -3.60 9.70 2.34
N ALA A 288 -3.13 10.46 1.35
CA ALA A 288 -3.07 11.91 1.38
C ALA A 288 -4.43 12.59 1.14
N LEU A 289 -5.50 11.82 0.89
CA LEU A 289 -6.82 12.32 0.53
C LEU A 289 -6.81 13.22 -0.73
N ALA A 290 -5.88 12.99 -1.66
CA ALA A 290 -5.72 13.79 -2.87
C ALA A 290 -6.98 13.72 -3.75
N GLY A 291 -7.48 14.84 -4.26
CA GLY A 291 -8.57 14.85 -5.23
C GLY A 291 -8.97 16.25 -5.70
N PRO A 292 -10.05 16.38 -6.49
CA PRO A 292 -10.48 17.67 -7.04
C PRO A 292 -10.60 18.76 -5.98
N GLY A 293 -10.14 19.96 -6.31
CA GLY A 293 -10.16 21.13 -5.42
C GLY A 293 -9.05 21.16 -4.35
N LYS A 294 -8.23 20.12 -4.24
CA LYS A 294 -7.11 20.06 -3.29
C LYS A 294 -5.77 20.36 -3.96
N ILE A 295 -4.84 20.93 -3.19
CA ILE A 295 -3.45 21.16 -3.61
C ILE A 295 -2.53 20.23 -2.80
N VAL A 296 -1.77 19.39 -3.50
CA VAL A 296 -0.81 18.45 -2.93
C VAL A 296 0.61 18.91 -3.25
N TYR A 297 1.47 18.91 -2.24
CA TYR A 297 2.87 19.32 -2.36
C TYR A 297 3.84 18.15 -2.16
N ASP A 298 4.86 18.04 -3.01
CA ASP A 298 5.98 17.11 -2.84
C ASP A 298 7.31 17.88 -2.70
N PRO A 299 7.93 17.92 -1.51
CA PRO A 299 9.20 18.62 -1.30
C PRO A 299 10.43 17.88 -1.84
N PHE A 300 10.27 16.65 -2.36
CA PHE A 300 11.32 15.80 -2.89
C PHE A 300 10.89 15.18 -4.23
N ALA A 301 10.49 16.03 -5.17
CA ALA A 301 9.77 15.63 -6.36
C ALA A 301 10.48 14.56 -7.21
N GLY A 302 11.81 14.62 -7.29
CA GLY A 302 12.61 13.79 -8.18
C GLY A 302 12.10 13.87 -9.62
N THR A 303 11.54 12.76 -10.13
CA THR A 303 10.93 12.70 -11.47
C THR A 303 9.40 12.77 -11.48
N GLY A 304 8.78 12.99 -10.31
CA GLY A 304 7.36 13.31 -10.17
C GLY A 304 6.41 12.13 -9.93
N SER A 305 6.90 10.95 -9.52
CA SER A 305 6.03 9.77 -9.30
C SER A 305 4.82 10.07 -8.40
N LEU A 306 5.04 10.73 -7.26
CA LEU A 306 3.99 11.06 -6.31
C LEU A 306 3.05 12.14 -6.85
N LEU A 307 3.58 13.10 -7.61
CA LEU A 307 2.80 14.14 -8.29
C LEU A 307 1.80 13.53 -9.28
N TYR A 308 2.25 12.63 -10.15
CA TYR A 308 1.32 12.04 -11.14
C TYR A 308 0.24 11.21 -10.47
N ALA A 309 0.56 10.54 -9.37
CA ALA A 309 -0.43 9.77 -8.61
C ALA A 309 -1.48 10.69 -7.98
N ALA A 310 -1.05 11.75 -7.29
CA ALA A 310 -1.97 12.75 -6.74
C ALA A 310 -2.82 13.43 -7.82
N ALA A 311 -2.20 13.80 -8.95
CA ALA A 311 -2.90 14.41 -10.08
C ALA A 311 -3.88 13.43 -10.76
N LYS A 312 -3.57 12.12 -10.81
CA LYS A 312 -4.50 11.10 -11.28
C LYS A 312 -5.73 10.93 -10.39
N MET A 313 -5.62 11.28 -9.11
CA MET A 313 -6.76 11.39 -8.22
C MET A 313 -7.54 12.70 -8.40
N GLY A 314 -7.04 13.64 -9.21
CA GLY A 314 -7.68 14.91 -9.54
C GLY A 314 -7.16 16.12 -8.75
N ALA A 315 -6.13 15.96 -7.92
CA ALA A 315 -5.55 17.07 -7.17
C ALA A 315 -4.68 17.97 -8.05
N TYR A 316 -4.66 19.26 -7.74
CA TYR A 316 -3.59 20.14 -8.19
C TYR A 316 -2.28 19.77 -7.49
N VAL A 317 -1.17 19.80 -8.21
CA VAL A 317 0.13 19.37 -7.68
C VAL A 317 1.20 20.44 -7.85
N VAL A 318 1.98 20.60 -6.79
CA VAL A 318 3.14 21.49 -6.72
C VAL A 318 4.31 20.66 -6.20
N ALA A 319 5.52 20.97 -6.67
CA ALA A 319 6.69 20.23 -6.22
C ALA A 319 7.89 21.12 -5.98
N SER A 320 8.80 20.68 -5.12
CA SER A 320 10.17 21.18 -5.07
C SER A 320 11.17 20.04 -5.13
N ASP A 321 12.38 20.37 -5.58
CA ASP A 321 13.55 19.53 -5.39
C ASP A 321 14.79 20.42 -5.33
N ILE A 322 15.77 20.04 -4.51
CA ILE A 322 17.05 20.74 -4.44
C ILE A 322 17.83 20.59 -5.76
N ASP A 323 17.59 19.51 -6.51
CA ASP A 323 18.17 19.27 -7.81
C ASP A 323 17.16 19.49 -8.94
N ALA A 324 17.15 20.72 -9.47
CA ALA A 324 16.32 21.12 -10.61
C ALA A 324 16.44 20.21 -11.84
N ARG A 325 17.58 19.52 -12.00
CA ARG A 325 17.84 18.65 -13.16
C ARG A 325 16.94 17.41 -13.14
N MET A 326 16.60 16.92 -11.94
CA MET A 326 15.69 15.78 -11.79
C MET A 326 14.29 16.13 -12.29
N MET A 327 13.83 17.36 -12.08
CA MET A 327 12.50 17.81 -12.52
C MET A 327 12.49 18.24 -14.00
N LYS A 328 13.51 18.99 -14.44
CA LYS A 328 13.59 19.52 -15.82
C LYS A 328 13.92 18.45 -16.85
N GLY A 329 14.77 17.47 -16.52
CA GLY A 329 15.36 16.58 -17.51
C GLY A 329 16.38 17.31 -18.40
N LYS A 330 17.43 16.62 -18.85
CA LYS A 330 18.55 17.25 -19.57
C LYS A 330 18.29 17.54 -21.06
N VAL A 331 17.30 16.89 -21.70
CA VAL A 331 17.10 16.92 -23.17
C VAL A 331 16.05 17.94 -23.64
N ASN A 332 15.27 18.52 -22.71
CA ASN A 332 14.03 19.22 -23.09
C ASN A 332 14.18 20.76 -23.22
N ALA A 333 15.42 21.27 -23.24
CA ALA A 333 15.65 22.70 -23.47
C ALA A 333 15.26 23.16 -24.89
N LYS A 334 15.12 22.24 -25.85
CA LYS A 334 14.78 22.57 -27.24
C LYS A 334 13.28 22.77 -27.49
N ASP A 335 12.40 22.16 -26.69
CA ASP A 335 10.93 22.27 -26.81
C ASP A 335 10.27 23.07 -25.67
N GLY A 336 11.06 23.49 -24.68
CA GLY A 336 10.60 24.28 -23.54
C GLY A 336 9.83 23.47 -22.48
N SER A 337 9.66 22.16 -22.65
CA SER A 337 8.93 21.31 -21.71
C SER A 337 9.85 20.75 -20.62
N THR A 338 9.35 20.51 -19.41
CA THR A 338 10.13 19.79 -18.37
C THR A 338 9.88 18.29 -18.47
N GLY A 339 10.80 17.48 -17.93
CA GLY A 339 10.62 16.03 -17.81
C GLY A 339 9.36 15.67 -17.05
N ILE A 340 9.03 16.48 -16.03
CA ILE A 340 7.76 16.36 -15.31
C ILE A 340 6.56 16.63 -16.21
N MET A 341 6.56 17.76 -16.95
CA MET A 341 5.46 18.12 -17.84
C MET A 341 5.27 17.10 -18.97
N ARG A 342 6.35 16.50 -19.48
CA ARG A 342 6.27 15.46 -20.51
C ARG A 342 5.52 14.21 -20.01
N SER A 343 5.86 13.73 -18.82
CA SER A 343 5.16 12.58 -18.22
C SER A 343 3.72 12.96 -17.81
N ALA A 344 3.51 14.18 -17.30
CA ALA A 344 2.17 14.67 -17.00
C ALA A 344 1.28 14.73 -18.24
N ARG A 345 1.82 15.14 -19.40
CA ARG A 345 1.12 15.12 -20.69
C ARG A 345 0.79 13.70 -21.12
N GLN A 346 1.74 12.77 -21.05
CA GLN A 346 1.50 11.34 -21.34
C GLN A 346 0.34 10.79 -20.50
N TYR A 347 0.29 11.16 -19.23
CA TYR A 347 -0.77 10.72 -18.32
C TYR A 347 -2.05 11.55 -18.43
N GLY A 348 -2.10 12.60 -19.26
CA GLY A 348 -3.26 13.47 -19.41
C GLY A 348 -3.55 14.38 -18.20
N VAL A 349 -2.60 14.55 -17.29
CA VAL A 349 -2.75 15.31 -16.03
C VAL A 349 -1.96 16.62 -16.01
N GLN A 350 -1.39 17.04 -17.14
CA GLN A 350 -0.60 18.27 -17.25
C GLN A 350 -1.33 19.53 -16.76
N HIS A 351 -2.66 19.57 -16.89
CA HIS A 351 -3.50 20.71 -16.49
C HIS A 351 -3.65 20.84 -14.95
N LEU A 352 -3.22 19.83 -14.20
CA LEU A 352 -3.23 19.82 -12.74
C LEU A 352 -1.86 20.14 -12.15
N VAL A 353 -0.81 20.20 -12.97
CA VAL A 353 0.53 20.58 -12.51
C VAL A 353 0.60 22.10 -12.43
N LEU A 354 0.68 22.64 -11.21
CA LEU A 354 0.75 24.07 -10.98
C LEU A 354 2.15 24.60 -11.27
N ASP A 355 3.17 24.08 -10.56
CA ASP A 355 4.57 24.42 -10.83
C ASP A 355 5.54 23.45 -10.13
N CYS A 356 6.82 23.50 -10.51
CA CYS A 356 7.93 22.79 -9.90
C CYS A 356 9.09 23.76 -9.64
N LEU A 357 9.46 23.95 -8.37
CA LEU A 357 10.50 24.91 -7.96
C LEU A 357 11.80 24.24 -7.52
N ALA A 358 12.92 24.84 -7.91
CA ALA A 358 14.23 24.41 -7.43
C ALA A 358 14.53 25.06 -6.09
N CYS A 359 14.35 24.34 -4.98
CA CYS A 359 14.75 24.82 -3.66
C CYS A 359 15.12 23.68 -2.72
N ASP A 360 15.88 24.02 -1.70
CA ASP A 360 16.01 23.17 -0.52
C ASP A 360 14.74 23.33 0.34
N MET A 361 14.17 22.20 0.76
CA MET A 361 13.03 22.17 1.68
C MET A 361 13.27 23.00 2.94
N THR A 362 14.51 23.05 3.46
CA THR A 362 14.85 23.83 4.66
C THR A 362 14.91 25.34 4.41
N GLN A 363 14.95 25.78 3.15
CA GLN A 363 15.06 27.17 2.70
C GLN A 363 14.01 27.46 1.61
N HIS A 364 12.79 26.98 1.84
CA HIS A 364 11.70 27.10 0.87
C HIS A 364 11.14 28.54 0.79
N PRO A 365 10.60 28.96 -0.37
CA PRO A 365 10.03 30.30 -0.53
C PRO A 365 8.57 30.43 -0.08
N TRP A 366 7.94 29.34 0.37
CA TRP A 366 6.53 29.37 0.78
C TRP A 366 6.26 30.31 1.94
N ARG A 367 5.14 31.05 1.82
CA ARG A 367 4.56 31.77 2.95
C ARG A 367 3.96 30.77 3.93
N PHE A 368 4.19 31.00 5.22
CA PHE A 368 3.54 30.22 6.28
C PHE A 368 2.05 30.57 6.36
N GLY A 369 1.22 29.60 6.74
CA GLY A 369 -0.23 29.83 6.94
C GLY A 369 -1.18 28.76 6.43
N GLY A 370 -0.72 27.53 6.16
CA GLY A 370 -1.59 26.45 5.69
C GLY A 370 -2.01 26.61 4.23
N LEU A 371 -1.07 26.39 3.32
CA LEU A 371 -1.27 26.49 1.87
C LEU A 371 -1.80 25.17 1.26
N PHE A 372 -1.30 24.04 1.73
CA PHE A 372 -1.52 22.74 1.10
C PHE A 372 -2.52 21.88 1.87
N ASP A 373 -3.34 21.13 1.13
CA ASP A 373 -4.27 20.15 1.70
C ASP A 373 -3.55 18.86 2.09
N ALA A 374 -2.46 18.52 1.38
CA ALA A 374 -1.59 17.42 1.75
C ALA A 374 -0.14 17.62 1.29
N ILE A 375 0.77 16.95 1.98
CA ILE A 375 2.18 16.82 1.62
C ILE A 375 2.48 15.33 1.46
N VAL A 376 3.05 14.96 0.33
CA VAL A 376 3.52 13.59 0.04
C VAL A 376 5.02 13.61 -0.15
N ALA A 377 5.75 12.62 0.38
CA ALA A 377 7.21 12.62 0.29
C ALA A 377 7.81 11.21 0.24
N ASP A 378 8.86 11.04 -0.56
CA ASP A 378 9.78 9.88 -0.55
C ASP A 378 11.22 10.41 -0.42
N PRO A 379 11.60 10.94 0.76
CA PRO A 379 12.89 11.60 0.93
C PRO A 379 14.09 10.68 0.67
N PRO A 380 15.24 11.23 0.28
CA PRO A 380 16.45 10.44 0.08
C PRO A 380 16.94 9.84 1.41
N TYR A 381 17.00 8.52 1.51
CA TYR A 381 17.41 7.80 2.73
C TYR A 381 18.90 7.48 2.84
N GLY A 382 19.73 8.02 1.95
CA GLY A 382 21.16 7.69 1.92
C GLY A 382 21.51 6.34 1.28
N ILE A 383 20.53 5.46 1.00
CA ILE A 383 20.76 4.15 0.37
C ILE A 383 20.97 4.29 -1.15
N ARG A 384 19.99 4.84 -1.88
CA ARG A 384 20.01 4.99 -3.34
C ARG A 384 20.42 6.38 -3.82
N ALA A 385 20.22 7.39 -2.96
CA ALA A 385 20.64 8.77 -3.17
C ALA A 385 21.03 9.37 -1.82
N GLY A 386 22.16 10.09 -1.79
CA GLY A 386 22.61 10.78 -0.60
C GLY A 386 21.74 12.00 -0.31
N ALA A 387 21.17 12.05 0.90
CA ALA A 387 20.42 13.19 1.37
C ALA A 387 21.32 14.42 1.51
N LYS A 388 20.84 15.57 1.04
CA LYS A 388 21.60 16.83 1.02
C LYS A 388 20.69 17.99 1.39
N ARG A 389 21.30 18.97 2.06
CA ARG A 389 20.76 20.32 2.29
C ARG A 389 21.82 21.36 1.93
N LEU A 390 21.42 22.60 1.74
CA LEU A 390 22.30 23.73 1.52
C LEU A 390 23.22 23.94 2.72
N GLY A 391 24.43 24.39 2.42
CA GLY A 391 25.46 24.67 3.41
C GLY A 391 26.80 24.07 3.04
N ARG A 392 27.85 24.57 3.69
CA ARG A 392 29.20 24.02 3.56
C ARG A 392 29.41 22.86 4.52
N ARG A 393 30.18 21.87 4.08
CA ARG A 393 30.61 20.75 4.95
C ARG A 393 31.47 21.22 6.11
N ASP A 394 32.27 22.25 5.86
CA ASP A 394 33.11 22.91 6.86
C ASP A 394 32.38 24.18 7.29
N GLU A 395 31.81 24.16 8.49
CA GLU A 395 30.99 25.25 9.01
C GLU A 395 31.79 26.52 9.24
N SER A 396 33.11 26.42 9.47
CA SER A 396 34.00 27.60 9.59
C SER A 396 34.06 28.43 8.29
N LYS A 397 33.75 27.81 7.15
CA LYS A 397 33.74 28.46 5.84
C LYS A 397 32.36 28.99 5.46
N GLN A 398 31.33 28.75 6.27
CA GLN A 398 29.99 29.24 6.04
C GLN A 398 29.96 30.76 6.24
N ARG A 399 29.61 31.51 5.21
CA ARG A 399 29.46 32.97 5.29
C ARG A 399 27.99 33.32 5.58
N THR A 400 27.78 34.37 6.37
CA THR A 400 26.47 35.00 6.57
C THR A 400 26.12 35.97 5.45
N GLU A 401 27.12 36.52 4.78
CA GLU A 401 26.98 37.46 3.67
C GLU A 401 27.36 36.81 2.32
N ALA A 402 26.84 37.39 1.23
CA ALA A 402 27.19 36.96 -0.11
C ALA A 402 28.69 37.21 -0.38
N PHE A 403 29.38 36.21 -0.94
CA PHE A 403 30.79 36.35 -1.31
C PHE A 403 30.92 37.33 -2.49
N LEU A 404 31.54 38.49 -2.25
CA LEU A 404 31.91 39.46 -3.28
C LEU A 404 33.21 39.00 -3.98
N MET A 405 33.15 38.87 -5.31
CA MET A 405 34.27 38.50 -6.14
C MET A 405 35.21 39.70 -6.37
N PRO A 406 36.47 39.49 -6.80
CA PRO A 406 37.40 40.58 -7.11
C PRO A 406 36.92 41.55 -8.19
N ASP A 407 36.02 41.11 -9.08
CA ASP A 407 35.42 41.93 -10.15
C ASP A 407 34.21 42.78 -9.68
N GLY A 408 33.89 42.76 -8.38
CA GLY A 408 32.76 43.50 -7.81
C GLY A 408 31.40 42.81 -7.96
N THR A 409 31.33 41.63 -8.58
CA THR A 409 30.09 40.84 -8.68
C THR A 409 29.91 39.90 -7.49
N TYR A 410 28.67 39.65 -7.06
CA TYR A 410 28.45 38.62 -6.05
C TYR A 410 28.49 37.22 -6.66
N SER A 411 29.13 36.27 -5.98
CA SER A 411 29.28 34.90 -6.49
C SER A 411 27.95 34.24 -6.89
N HIS A 412 26.85 34.48 -6.14
CA HIS A 412 25.52 33.93 -6.42
C HIS A 412 24.85 34.50 -7.68
N GLN A 413 25.34 35.62 -8.22
CA GLN A 413 24.84 36.23 -9.46
C GLN A 413 25.48 35.63 -10.70
N ARG A 414 26.54 34.83 -10.55
CA ARG A 414 27.19 34.21 -11.69
C ARG A 414 26.32 33.09 -12.29
N PRO A 415 26.29 32.95 -13.62
CA PRO A 415 25.46 31.95 -14.29
C PRO A 415 25.92 30.50 -14.02
N ASP A 416 27.18 30.31 -13.64
CA ASP A 416 27.77 29.02 -13.27
C ASP A 416 27.76 28.75 -11.75
N TYR A 417 27.11 29.61 -10.96
CA TYR A 417 27.03 29.44 -9.52
C TYR A 417 26.18 28.21 -9.15
N VAL A 418 26.78 27.32 -8.38
CA VAL A 418 26.09 26.18 -7.77
C VAL A 418 26.14 26.36 -6.25
N PRO A 419 24.98 26.50 -5.57
CA PRO A 419 24.94 26.59 -4.12
C PRO A 419 25.64 25.38 -3.47
N PRO A 420 26.48 25.60 -2.44
CA PRO A 420 27.13 24.50 -1.73
C PRO A 420 26.10 23.67 -0.97
N SER A 421 26.32 22.35 -0.93
CA SER A 421 25.48 21.40 -0.19
C SER A 421 26.28 20.58 0.82
N LYS A 422 25.69 20.28 1.97
CA LYS A 422 26.22 19.36 2.99
C LYS A 422 25.36 18.09 3.12
N PRO A 423 25.90 16.99 3.67
CA PRO A 423 25.10 15.83 4.03
C PRO A 423 23.91 16.22 4.91
N TYR A 424 22.79 15.54 4.73
CA TYR A 424 21.58 15.75 5.50
C TYR A 424 21.27 14.48 6.30
N PRO A 425 21.54 14.46 7.62
CA PRO A 425 21.19 13.34 8.48
C PRO A 425 19.69 13.02 8.40
N LEU A 426 19.32 11.74 8.48
CA LEU A 426 17.93 11.31 8.37
C LEU A 426 17.05 11.91 9.47
N ASP A 427 17.54 11.95 10.70
CA ASP A 427 16.80 12.49 11.85
C ASP A 427 16.52 13.99 11.68
N ASP A 428 17.51 14.76 11.24
CA ASP A 428 17.35 16.18 10.89
C ASP A 428 16.32 16.35 9.77
N LEU A 429 16.37 15.50 8.74
CA LEU A 429 15.45 15.55 7.60
C LEU A 429 14.02 15.31 8.04
N ILE A 430 13.77 14.28 8.86
CA ILE A 430 12.43 13.97 9.35
C ILE A 430 11.94 15.11 10.26
N ALA A 431 12.78 15.61 11.16
CA ALA A 431 12.42 16.72 12.04
C ALA A 431 12.05 17.99 11.25
N ASP A 432 12.83 18.34 10.24
CA ASP A 432 12.56 19.50 9.39
C ASP A 432 11.33 19.29 8.50
N LEU A 433 11.11 18.07 7.99
CA LEU A 433 9.89 17.74 7.24
C LEU A 433 8.64 17.86 8.10
N LEU A 434 8.68 17.42 9.36
CA LEU A 434 7.58 17.58 10.32
C LEU A 434 7.31 19.07 10.59
N ARG A 435 8.36 19.87 10.86
CA ARG A 435 8.22 21.33 11.09
C ARG A 435 7.65 22.04 9.86
N LEU A 436 8.18 21.75 8.68
CA LEU A 436 7.67 22.27 7.40
C LEU A 436 6.18 21.93 7.24
N SER A 437 5.84 20.67 7.48
CA SER A 437 4.46 20.21 7.28
C SER A 437 3.51 20.88 8.28
N ALA A 438 3.95 21.09 9.52
CA ALA A 438 3.18 21.81 10.53
C ALA A 438 2.89 23.26 10.10
N THR A 439 3.80 23.93 9.38
CA THR A 439 3.58 25.32 8.93
C THR A 439 2.79 25.43 7.62
N LEU A 440 2.98 24.48 6.70
CA LEU A 440 2.43 24.56 5.35
C LEU A 440 1.12 23.80 5.15
N LEU A 441 0.79 22.79 5.96
CA LEU A 441 -0.51 22.11 5.87
C LEU A 441 -1.63 22.97 6.44
N LYS A 442 -2.79 22.94 5.78
CA LYS A 442 -4.05 23.40 6.36
C LYS A 442 -4.39 22.56 7.61
N PRO A 443 -5.20 23.08 8.55
CA PRO A 443 -5.80 22.24 9.59
C PRO A 443 -6.45 20.99 8.98
N ARG A 444 -6.26 19.83 9.61
CA ARG A 444 -6.70 18.51 9.12
C ARG A 444 -6.05 18.05 7.80
N GLY A 445 -5.07 18.78 7.28
CA GLY A 445 -4.25 18.35 6.16
C GLY A 445 -3.33 17.19 6.54
N ARG A 446 -2.94 16.37 5.56
CA ARG A 446 -2.15 15.16 5.80
C ARG A 446 -0.71 15.26 5.32
N LEU A 447 0.21 14.79 6.14
CA LEU A 447 1.58 14.47 5.74
C LEU A 447 1.68 12.95 5.55
N VAL A 448 2.07 12.52 4.36
CA VAL A 448 2.27 11.10 4.04
C VAL A 448 3.67 10.89 3.51
N PHE A 449 4.51 10.17 4.23
CA PHE A 449 5.93 10.05 3.88
C PHE A 449 6.52 8.69 4.22
N TRP A 450 7.56 8.34 3.48
CA TRP A 450 8.30 7.10 3.69
C TRP A 450 9.48 7.32 4.66
N VAL A 451 9.77 6.30 5.46
CA VAL A 451 10.93 6.25 6.38
C VAL A 451 11.61 4.89 6.23
N PRO A 452 12.95 4.79 6.14
CA PRO A 452 13.63 3.52 5.99
C PRO A 452 13.62 2.76 7.33
N THR A 453 13.60 1.43 7.28
CA THR A 453 13.66 0.57 8.46
C THR A 453 14.59 -0.59 8.15
N MET A 454 15.58 -0.83 9.00
CA MET A 454 16.48 -1.99 8.85
C MET A 454 15.86 -3.19 9.55
N THR A 455 15.96 -4.35 8.90
CA THR A 455 15.54 -5.63 9.47
C THR A 455 16.85 -6.34 9.85
N GLU A 456 17.30 -6.22 11.09
CA GLU A 456 18.48 -6.99 11.51
C GLU A 456 18.14 -8.48 11.60
N GLY A 457 19.04 -9.32 11.14
CA GLY A 457 18.97 -10.77 11.31
C GLY A 457 20.32 -11.41 11.06
N SER A 458 21.00 -11.84 12.13
CA SER A 458 21.76 -13.11 12.23
C SER A 458 22.59 -13.19 13.52
N SER A 459 21.94 -13.57 14.61
CA SER A 459 22.51 -14.49 15.60
C SER A 459 21.35 -15.34 16.09
N GLY A 460 21.54 -16.68 16.08
CA GLY A 460 20.48 -17.67 16.24
C GLY A 460 19.58 -17.48 17.45
N GLU A 461 18.43 -18.13 17.35
CA GLU A 461 17.23 -18.09 18.21
C GLU A 461 16.18 -17.05 17.80
N ASP A 462 14.97 -17.57 17.68
CA ASP A 462 13.77 -16.94 17.14
C ASP A 462 13.44 -15.63 17.87
N THR A 463 13.51 -14.50 17.17
CA THR A 463 12.52 -13.40 17.11
C THR A 463 13.05 -12.30 16.19
N TYR A 464 12.40 -12.04 15.07
CA TYR A 464 12.65 -10.86 14.24
C TYR A 464 12.24 -9.59 14.99
N GLN A 465 13.13 -9.03 15.82
CA GLN A 465 12.86 -7.77 16.49
C GLN A 465 13.10 -6.60 15.53
N GLN A 466 12.00 -6.02 15.03
CA GLN A 466 12.02 -4.82 14.21
C GLN A 466 12.45 -3.62 15.08
N GLN A 467 13.48 -2.86 14.66
CA GLN A 467 13.79 -1.59 15.34
C GLN A 467 12.64 -0.59 15.13
N PRO A 468 12.13 0.06 16.19
CA PRO A 468 11.06 1.04 16.08
C PRO A 468 11.56 2.29 15.35
N VAL A 469 10.75 2.78 14.40
CA VAL A 469 10.93 4.13 13.86
C VAL A 469 10.40 5.12 14.90
N GLN A 470 11.28 5.75 15.66
CA GLN A 470 10.90 6.84 16.55
C GLN A 470 10.79 8.13 15.74
N LEU A 471 9.56 8.63 15.61
CA LEU A 471 9.36 9.98 15.10
C LEU A 471 9.68 10.99 16.20
N PRO A 472 10.29 12.14 15.86
CA PRO A 472 10.38 13.25 16.79
C PRO A 472 9.00 13.59 17.36
N PRO A 473 8.86 13.78 18.68
CA PRO A 473 7.59 14.20 19.27
C PRO A 473 7.12 15.48 18.59
N SER A 474 5.88 15.49 18.11
CA SER A 474 5.26 16.70 17.57
C SER A 474 3.88 16.89 18.19
N GLN A 475 3.63 18.12 18.62
CA GLN A 475 2.35 18.54 19.19
C GLN A 475 1.33 18.91 18.10
N ASP A 476 1.75 18.97 16.83
CA ASP A 476 0.91 19.44 15.73
C ASP A 476 0.21 18.31 14.97
N PHE A 477 0.58 17.05 15.20
CA PHE A 477 0.07 15.91 14.44
C PHE A 477 -0.54 14.83 15.32
N ARG A 478 -1.45 14.04 14.71
CA ARG A 478 -1.84 12.71 15.16
C ARG A 478 -1.46 11.67 14.11
N LEU A 479 -1.14 10.46 14.56
CA LEU A 479 -0.92 9.32 13.67
C LEU A 479 -2.25 8.81 13.14
N VAL A 480 -2.41 8.76 11.81
CA VAL A 480 -3.58 8.17 11.16
C VAL A 480 -3.34 6.69 10.89
N SER A 481 -2.18 6.37 10.31
CA SER A 481 -1.81 4.99 10.00
C SER A 481 -0.31 4.89 9.70
N HIS A 482 0.21 3.67 9.82
CA HIS A 482 1.56 3.32 9.39
C HIS A 482 1.57 1.89 8.84
N ALA A 483 2.35 1.65 7.77
CA ALA A 483 2.42 0.34 7.13
C ALA A 483 3.84 0.08 6.61
N MET A 484 4.34 -1.15 6.78
CA MET A 484 5.68 -1.55 6.35
C MET A 484 5.63 -2.17 4.95
N GLN A 485 6.53 -1.73 4.08
CA GLN A 485 6.91 -2.42 2.85
C GLN A 485 8.23 -3.13 3.09
N ASP A 486 8.18 -4.45 3.15
CA ASP A 486 9.32 -5.31 3.43
C ASP A 486 10.03 -5.76 2.14
N PHE A 487 11.37 -5.73 2.15
CA PHE A 487 12.24 -6.24 1.10
C PHE A 487 13.24 -7.28 1.63
N GLY A 488 12.98 -7.88 2.79
CA GLY A 488 13.82 -8.88 3.47
C GLY A 488 14.77 -8.22 4.47
N THR A 489 15.99 -7.90 4.04
CA THR A 489 17.05 -7.34 4.91
C THR A 489 16.82 -5.86 5.27
N TRP A 490 16.01 -5.17 4.49
CA TRP A 490 15.59 -3.81 4.75
C TRP A 490 14.15 -3.64 4.30
N GLY A 491 13.49 -2.62 4.83
CA GLY A 491 12.22 -2.17 4.32
C GLY A 491 12.04 -0.68 4.53
N ARG A 492 10.82 -0.22 4.28
CA ARG A 492 10.44 1.16 4.53
C ARG A 492 9.01 1.22 5.02
N ARG A 493 8.76 2.15 5.92
CA ARG A 493 7.44 2.37 6.50
C ARG A 493 6.82 3.61 5.90
N LEU A 494 5.60 3.48 5.40
CA LEU A 494 4.77 4.63 5.04
C LEU A 494 4.07 5.11 6.30
N ILE A 495 4.21 6.40 6.58
CA ILE A 495 3.62 7.04 7.76
C ILE A 495 2.64 8.10 7.26
N THR A 496 1.42 8.06 7.80
CA THR A 496 0.37 9.05 7.53
C THR A 496 0.06 9.79 8.82
N LEU A 497 0.32 11.08 8.82
CA LEU A 497 0.02 12.00 9.92
C LEU A 497 -1.05 12.99 9.47
N GLU A 498 -1.93 13.37 10.38
CA GLU A 498 -2.90 14.45 10.17
C GLU A 498 -2.58 15.61 11.09
N LYS A 499 -2.55 16.82 10.51
CA LYS A 499 -2.35 18.05 11.27
C LYS A 499 -3.59 18.35 12.10
N LEU A 500 -3.38 18.52 13.39
CA LEU A 500 -4.43 18.89 14.34
C LEU A 500 -4.95 20.30 14.06
N ASP A 501 -6.23 20.51 14.28
CA ASP A 501 -6.81 21.85 14.27
C ASP A 501 -6.51 22.61 15.58
N ALA A 502 -7.03 23.84 15.70
CA ALA A 502 -6.78 24.68 16.87
C ALA A 502 -7.40 24.11 18.16
N GLU A 503 -8.58 23.50 18.06
CA GLU A 503 -9.32 22.93 19.19
C GLU A 503 -8.61 21.67 19.70
N GLN A 504 -8.27 20.76 18.80
CA GLN A 504 -7.53 19.53 19.12
C GLN A 504 -6.15 19.81 19.73
N ARG A 505 -5.47 20.87 19.29
CA ARG A 505 -4.19 21.30 19.89
C ARG A 505 -4.39 21.90 21.28
N ALA A 506 -5.44 22.69 21.48
CA ALA A 506 -5.75 23.23 22.80
C ALA A 506 -6.07 22.10 23.80
N ALA A 507 -6.86 21.10 23.39
CA ALA A 507 -7.15 19.92 24.21
C ALA A 507 -5.89 19.13 24.55
N ARG A 508 -4.98 18.94 23.58
CA ARG A 508 -3.68 18.28 23.80
C ARG A 508 -2.83 18.98 24.85
N GLN A 509 -2.80 20.31 24.83
CA GLN A 509 -2.02 21.12 25.78
C GLN A 509 -2.59 21.09 27.20
N GLN A 510 -3.87 20.73 27.35
CA GLN A 510 -4.56 20.63 28.63
C GLN A 510 -4.44 19.22 29.27
N GLY A 511 -3.65 18.31 28.69
CA GLY A 511 -3.35 17.01 29.29
C GLY A 511 -4.26 15.86 28.83
N ASP A 512 -5.03 16.04 27.75
CA ASP A 512 -5.75 14.94 27.12
C ASP A 512 -4.78 14.10 26.27
N GLU A 513 -4.18 13.07 26.89
CA GLU A 513 -3.18 12.18 26.31
C GLU A 513 -3.71 11.33 25.14
N THR A 514 -5.04 11.29 24.92
CA THR A 514 -5.70 10.42 23.93
C THR A 514 -5.33 10.68 22.48
N ALA A 515 -4.55 11.72 22.19
CA ALA A 515 -4.25 12.10 20.82
C ALA A 515 -2.76 12.31 20.52
N ALA A 516 -1.84 12.11 21.49
CA ALA A 516 -0.38 12.18 21.26
C ALA A 516 0.04 11.34 20.05
N ILE A 517 1.05 11.78 19.28
CA ILE A 517 1.74 10.88 18.35
C ILE A 517 2.31 9.79 19.24
N GLY A 518 1.66 8.62 19.25
CA GLY A 518 2.02 7.54 20.16
C GLY A 518 3.52 7.33 20.12
N SER A 519 4.17 7.46 21.27
CA SER A 519 5.48 6.86 21.45
C SER A 519 5.32 5.40 21.09
N PHE A 520 5.97 4.96 20.02
CA PHE A 520 6.00 3.56 19.67
C PHE A 520 6.73 2.84 20.80
N GLU A 521 6.03 1.99 21.55
CA GLU A 521 6.70 1.12 22.51
C GLU A 521 7.66 0.18 21.79
N ALA A 522 8.89 0.12 22.29
CA ALA A 522 9.74 -1.05 22.17
C ALA A 522 10.44 -1.27 23.52
N PRO A 523 10.80 -2.50 23.88
CA PRO A 523 11.81 -2.74 24.90
C PRO A 523 13.12 -2.04 24.51
N SER A 524 13.78 -1.46 25.50
CA SER A 524 14.90 -0.51 25.44
C SER A 524 16.16 -0.99 24.70
N GLY A 525 16.86 -0.06 24.03
CA GLY A 525 18.30 -0.18 23.72
C GLY A 525 18.83 0.80 22.67
N HIS A 526 19.80 1.64 23.04
CA HIS A 526 20.48 2.62 22.17
C HIS A 526 21.80 2.10 21.58
N MET A 527 22.07 2.54 20.34
CA MET A 527 23.35 2.89 19.69
C MET A 527 24.60 1.99 19.84
N ALA A 528 25.12 1.56 18.68
CA ALA A 528 26.55 1.70 18.35
C ALA A 528 26.76 1.81 16.82
N ALA A 529 27.57 2.79 16.42
CA ALA A 529 27.93 3.07 15.04
C ALA A 529 28.73 1.92 14.39
N ALA A 530 28.31 1.46 13.22
CA ALA A 530 29.11 0.55 12.39
C ALA A 530 29.79 1.32 11.24
N ALA A 531 31.12 1.29 11.28
CA ALA A 531 32.02 1.90 10.33
C ALA A 531 31.84 1.35 8.90
N SER A 532 32.13 2.24 7.96
CA SER A 532 32.24 2.06 6.51
C SER A 532 32.81 0.71 6.05
N LYS A 533 31.98 -0.10 5.36
CA LYS A 533 32.43 -1.14 4.42
C LYS A 533 32.23 -0.65 2.98
N GLN A 534 33.25 -0.87 2.16
CA GLN A 534 33.28 -0.49 0.75
C GLN A 534 32.12 -1.14 -0.02
N ALA A 535 31.32 -0.32 -0.70
CA ALA A 535 30.22 -0.79 -1.53
C ALA A 535 30.74 -1.46 -2.81
N GLU A 536 30.21 -2.65 -3.12
CA GLU A 536 30.42 -3.32 -4.41
C GLU A 536 29.76 -2.53 -5.57
N PRO A 537 30.33 -2.60 -6.79
CA PRO A 537 29.81 -1.88 -7.93
C PRO A 537 28.44 -2.42 -8.38
N PRO A 538 27.51 -1.54 -8.80
CA PRO A 538 26.16 -1.94 -9.19
C PRO A 538 26.15 -2.79 -10.48
N PRO A 539 25.14 -3.66 -10.66
CA PRO A 539 24.99 -4.50 -11.85
C PRO A 539 24.78 -3.68 -13.13
N GLN A 540 25.25 -4.22 -14.26
CA GLN A 540 25.19 -3.56 -15.57
C GLN A 540 23.73 -3.38 -16.05
N LYS A 541 23.40 -2.15 -16.51
CA LYS A 541 22.05 -1.75 -16.94
C LYS A 541 21.81 -2.14 -18.40
N GLU A 542 20.70 -2.82 -18.69
CA GLU A 542 20.22 -3.11 -20.06
C GLU A 542 19.90 -1.84 -20.89
N PRO A 543 20.04 -1.88 -22.23
CA PRO A 543 19.74 -0.75 -23.11
C PRO A 543 18.24 -0.39 -23.17
N LEU A 544 17.94 0.91 -23.24
CA LEU A 544 16.57 1.45 -23.29
C LEU A 544 15.91 1.28 -24.67
N LYS A 545 14.58 1.11 -24.71
CA LYS A 545 13.77 1.16 -25.95
C LYS A 545 13.71 2.59 -26.54
N GLU A 546 13.57 2.71 -27.87
CA GLU A 546 13.48 3.99 -28.60
C GLU A 546 12.42 4.95 -28.00
N GLY A 547 12.78 6.24 -27.91
CA GLY A 547 11.90 7.31 -27.43
C GLY A 547 11.91 7.61 -25.92
N LYS A 548 12.66 6.83 -25.12
CA LYS A 548 12.77 7.01 -23.65
C LYS A 548 14.03 7.79 -23.27
N VAL A 549 13.91 8.69 -22.28
CA VAL A 549 15.00 9.54 -21.81
C VAL A 549 15.29 9.28 -20.33
N ARG A 550 16.57 9.11 -19.99
CA ARG A 550 17.07 8.93 -18.62
C ARG A 550 17.72 10.19 -18.08
N ALA A 551 17.55 10.49 -16.79
CA ALA A 551 18.14 11.67 -16.16
C ALA A 551 19.69 11.63 -16.04
N ASP A 552 20.31 10.43 -16.09
CA ASP A 552 21.72 10.16 -15.77
C ASP A 552 22.63 9.82 -16.97
N ALA A 553 22.17 9.98 -18.22
CA ALA A 553 22.81 9.37 -19.39
C ALA A 553 23.96 10.17 -20.08
N ASP A 554 24.61 11.15 -19.43
CA ASP A 554 25.66 11.98 -20.06
C ASP A 554 27.10 11.58 -19.63
N PRO A 555 27.96 11.11 -20.55
CA PRO A 555 29.38 10.84 -20.29
C PRO A 555 30.20 12.07 -19.86
N ASN A 556 29.79 13.28 -20.22
CA ASN A 556 30.49 14.55 -19.94
C ASN A 556 30.03 15.24 -18.65
N GLU A 557 29.13 14.61 -17.90
CA GLU A 557 28.63 15.11 -16.62
C GLU A 557 29.77 15.36 -15.62
N PHE A 558 29.76 16.49 -14.91
CA PHE A 558 30.76 16.85 -13.89
C PHE A 558 31.05 15.70 -12.90
N ARG A 559 30.01 14.94 -12.50
CA ARG A 559 30.19 13.77 -11.64
C ARG A 559 30.91 12.61 -12.35
N ASN A 560 30.65 12.37 -13.63
CA ASN A 560 31.34 11.34 -14.42
C ASN A 560 32.78 11.77 -14.79
N LYS A 561 33.00 13.08 -14.99
CA LYS A 561 34.29 13.70 -15.28
C LYS A 561 35.23 13.76 -14.08
N TYR A 562 34.72 13.95 -12.86
CA TYR A 562 35.53 14.13 -11.65
C TYR A 562 35.40 13.00 -10.62
N PHE A 563 34.40 12.12 -10.75
CA PHE A 563 34.14 11.01 -9.81
C PHE A 563 33.77 9.68 -10.50
N GLY A 564 33.80 9.60 -11.83
CA GLY A 564 33.60 8.37 -12.61
C GLY A 564 34.92 7.69 -12.97
N ARG A 565 34.93 6.36 -12.95
CA ARG A 565 36.00 5.39 -13.30
C ARG A 565 37.40 5.98 -13.51
N LYS A 566 38.31 5.75 -12.54
CA LYS A 566 39.75 5.66 -12.84
C LYS A 566 39.91 4.59 -13.92
N GLN A 567 40.23 5.00 -15.15
CA GLN A 567 40.82 4.07 -16.10
C GLN A 567 42.09 3.53 -15.44
N GLN A 568 42.15 2.23 -15.18
CA GLN A 568 43.41 1.55 -15.00
C GLN A 568 44.18 1.75 -16.30
N THR A 569 45.06 2.74 -16.32
CA THR A 569 46.14 2.80 -17.31
C THR A 569 47.02 1.59 -17.03
N SER A 570 46.90 0.58 -17.90
CA SER A 570 47.91 -0.47 -18.03
C SER A 570 49.23 0.20 -18.37
N HIS A 571 50.15 0.22 -17.40
CA HIS A 571 51.56 0.34 -17.75
C HIS A 571 52.03 -1.03 -18.26
N ALA A 572 52.67 -0.99 -19.42
CA ALA A 572 53.51 -2.04 -19.94
C ALA A 572 54.66 -2.37 -18.96
#